data_AF-A0A357VR71-F1
#
_entry.id   AF-A0A357VR71-F1
#
_cell.length_a   1.000
_cell.length_b   1.000
_cell.length_c   1.000
_cell.angle_alpha   90.00
_cell.angle_beta   90.00
_cell.angle_gamma   90.00
#
_symmetry.space_group_name_H-M   'P 1'
#
loop_
_entity.id
_entity.type
_entity.pdbx_description
1 polymer ?
#
loop_
_entity_poly.entity_id
_entity_poly.type
_entity_poly.pdbx_seq_one_letter_code
_entity_poly.pdbx_strand_id
1 'polypeptide(L)'
;MKGRLILIVDDDRFTRRILRDILEKEGYSIIEARDGEEAFRLYKEMLPDMVILNVVLPGMSGFDLLKILRKEEENLMLPILVLTAKGDFEEKIKGLELGADDYLVKPVNEKELVIKVNNLFQRIEHNRMANPLTGLRGNIDIKEEIKRRIKSKELFAVLYIDLDNFKSYNDYYGFLRGDEVIKLTAKILSDAVELVGNDKDFLGHIGGDDFVIITTPEKAEEMCKYIISRFDSEIKFLYDKKDRERGYIETTSRRGEKLKFPFVSVSIAIVTNEFRDFRSDLEISEVAAELKKKLKQMKGSCYLKDRRRG
;
A
#
# COMPACT_ATOMS: atom_id res chain seq x y z
N MET A 1 5.15 18.57 0.95
CA MET A 1 6.47 18.35 1.57
C MET A 1 6.80 19.38 2.66
N LYS A 2 6.34 20.64 2.56
CA LYS A 2 6.51 21.64 3.63
C LYS A 2 5.99 21.15 4.99
N GLY A 3 6.76 21.35 6.05
CA GLY A 3 6.37 21.07 7.42
C GLY A 3 6.72 19.67 7.96
N ARG A 4 7.38 18.81 7.18
CA ARG A 4 7.90 17.53 7.68
C ARG A 4 9.07 17.74 8.61
N LEU A 5 9.12 16.97 9.70
CA LEU A 5 10.13 17.07 10.75
C LEU A 5 11.28 16.10 10.49
N ILE A 6 12.51 16.60 10.41
CA ILE A 6 13.72 15.78 10.24
C ILE A 6 14.57 15.86 11.50
N LEU A 7 14.95 14.70 12.04
CA LEU A 7 15.93 14.59 13.13
C LEU A 7 17.33 14.44 12.57
N ILE A 8 18.21 15.38 12.88
CA ILE A 8 19.62 15.35 12.52
C ILE A 8 20.44 14.92 13.74
N VAL A 9 21.17 13.82 13.62
CA VAL A 9 22.00 13.24 14.68
C VAL A 9 23.45 13.27 14.25
N ASP A 10 24.24 14.12 14.90
CA ASP A 10 25.68 14.26 14.64
C ASP A 10 26.32 14.87 15.89
N ASP A 11 27.54 14.50 16.27
CA ASP A 11 28.24 15.10 17.40
C ASP A 11 28.82 16.48 17.04
N ASP A 12 29.15 16.71 15.77
CA ASP A 12 29.68 17.98 15.29
C ASP A 12 28.57 19.03 15.09
N ARG A 13 28.61 20.07 15.92
CA ARG A 13 27.65 21.19 15.88
C ARG A 13 27.70 21.92 14.53
N PHE A 14 28.86 22.00 13.89
CA PHE A 14 29.00 22.70 12.62
C PHE A 14 28.28 21.95 11.49
N THR A 15 28.46 20.63 11.42
CA THR A 15 27.73 19.74 10.52
C THR A 15 26.22 19.84 10.72
N ARG A 16 25.72 19.73 11.97
CA ARG A 16 24.27 19.87 12.22
C ARG A 16 23.73 21.22 11.76
N ARG A 17 24.48 22.31 11.98
CA ARG A 17 24.10 23.65 11.53
C ARG A 17 23.99 23.74 10.01
N ILE A 18 24.97 23.25 9.27
CA ILE A 18 24.94 23.26 7.80
C ILE A 18 23.74 22.49 7.27
N LEU A 19 23.51 21.27 7.80
CA LEU A 19 22.40 20.43 7.37
C LEU A 19 21.05 21.09 7.66
N ARG A 20 20.90 21.70 8.85
CA ARG A 20 19.72 22.48 9.22
C ARG A 20 19.48 23.64 8.25
N ASP A 21 20.48 24.48 8.02
CA ASP A 21 20.36 25.66 7.16
C ASP A 21 19.95 25.27 5.72
N ILE A 22 20.48 24.16 5.19
CA ILE A 22 20.11 23.63 3.87
C ILE A 22 18.65 23.15 3.85
N LEU A 23 18.26 22.32 4.82
CA LEU A 23 16.95 21.66 4.81
C LEU A 23 15.81 22.60 5.20
N GLU A 24 16.04 23.56 6.09
CA GLU A 24 15.04 24.61 6.42
C GLU A 24 14.74 25.49 5.21
N LYS A 25 15.73 25.79 4.36
CA LYS A 25 15.54 26.53 3.11
C LYS A 25 14.61 25.80 2.12
N GLU A 26 14.63 24.47 2.13
CA GLU A 26 13.71 23.62 1.36
C GLU A 26 12.32 23.46 2.03
N GLY A 27 12.12 24.02 3.23
CA GLY A 27 10.85 24.05 3.94
C GLY A 27 10.62 22.87 4.89
N TYR A 28 11.67 22.16 5.30
CA TYR A 28 11.63 21.15 6.35
C TYR A 28 11.76 21.77 7.74
N SER A 29 11.12 21.17 8.74
CA SER A 29 11.32 21.48 10.15
C SER A 29 12.44 20.59 10.70
N ILE A 30 13.33 21.14 11.52
CA ILE A 30 14.52 20.41 11.99
C ILE A 30 14.55 20.30 13.51
N ILE A 31 14.88 19.11 14.00
CA ILE A 31 15.34 18.88 15.38
C ILE A 31 16.74 18.26 15.34
N GLU A 32 17.55 18.56 16.35
CA GLU A 32 18.95 18.14 16.40
C GLU A 32 19.24 17.34 17.66
N ALA A 33 20.06 16.31 17.53
CA ALA A 33 20.64 15.56 18.62
C ALA A 33 22.16 15.48 18.48
N ARG A 34 22.89 15.59 19.59
CA ARG A 34 24.36 15.53 19.60
C ARG A 34 24.93 14.14 19.82
N ASP A 35 24.10 13.20 20.25
CA ASP A 35 24.48 11.84 20.61
C ASP A 35 23.29 10.88 20.43
N GLY A 36 23.56 9.57 20.49
CA GLY A 36 22.54 8.54 20.26
C GLY A 36 21.45 8.49 21.33
N GLU A 37 21.77 8.84 22.59
CA GLU A 37 20.81 8.83 23.70
C GLU A 37 19.80 9.99 23.56
N GLU A 38 20.29 11.20 23.28
CA GLU A 38 19.46 12.36 22.98
C GLU A 38 18.60 12.12 21.74
N ALA A 39 19.17 11.52 20.69
CA ALA A 39 18.45 11.20 19.47
C ALA A 39 17.28 10.24 19.73
N PHE A 40 17.51 9.18 20.50
CA PHE A 40 16.46 8.21 20.83
C PHE A 40 15.34 8.83 21.68
N ARG A 41 15.69 9.69 22.64
CA ARG A 41 14.70 10.44 23.42
C ARG A 41 13.87 11.38 22.53
N LEU A 42 14.52 12.20 21.72
CA LEU A 42 13.84 13.16 20.84
C LEU A 42 12.99 12.43 19.78
N TYR A 43 13.45 11.29 19.29
CA TYR A 43 12.67 10.43 18.40
C TYR A 43 11.32 10.06 19.03
N LYS A 44 11.32 9.59 20.28
CA LYS A 44 10.10 9.20 21.01
C LYS A 44 9.18 10.36 21.35
N GLU A 45 9.75 11.53 21.62
CA GLU A 45 8.97 12.72 22.01
C GLU A 45 8.36 13.44 20.82
N MET A 46 9.10 13.52 19.71
CA MET A 46 8.78 14.40 18.59
C MET A 46 8.29 13.66 17.33
N LEU A 47 8.49 12.33 17.26
CA LEU A 47 8.07 11.47 16.14
C LEU A 47 8.46 12.05 14.76
N PRO A 48 9.76 12.23 14.48
CA PRO A 48 10.22 12.82 13.23
C PRO A 48 9.83 11.96 12.01
N ASP A 49 9.61 12.61 10.87
CA ASP A 49 9.31 11.97 9.59
C ASP A 49 10.54 11.35 8.90
N MET A 50 11.76 11.71 9.34
CA MET A 50 13.03 11.19 8.83
C MET A 50 14.15 11.35 9.86
N VAL A 51 15.13 10.45 9.84
CA VAL A 51 16.37 10.58 10.63
C VAL A 51 17.57 10.67 9.68
N ILE A 52 18.43 11.66 9.90
CA ILE A 52 19.76 11.77 9.28
C ILE A 52 20.79 11.46 10.36
N LEU A 53 21.59 10.41 10.19
CA LEU A 53 22.34 9.80 11.27
C LEU A 53 23.83 9.67 10.98
N ASN A 54 24.68 10.33 11.76
CA ASN A 54 26.12 10.10 11.76
C ASN A 54 26.45 8.72 12.34
N VAL A 55 27.37 7.99 11.69
CA VAL A 55 27.82 6.67 12.16
C VAL A 55 28.64 6.79 13.45
N VAL A 56 29.56 7.76 13.50
CA VAL A 56 30.48 7.96 14.61
C VAL A 56 29.81 8.91 15.60
N LEU A 57 29.41 8.42 16.76
CA LEU A 57 28.79 9.21 17.81
C LEU A 57 29.42 8.86 19.16
N PRO A 58 29.46 9.80 20.13
CA PRO A 58 29.93 9.51 21.48
C PRO A 58 28.95 8.58 22.20
N GLY A 59 29.49 7.60 22.92
CA GLY A 59 28.70 6.61 23.66
C GLY A 59 28.08 5.57 22.73
N MET A 60 26.83 5.78 22.34
CA MET A 60 26.10 4.91 21.42
C MET A 60 26.47 5.23 19.97
N SER A 61 26.93 4.23 19.19
CA SER A 61 27.21 4.45 17.77
C SER A 61 25.94 4.67 16.97
N GLY A 62 26.05 5.34 15.82
CA GLY A 62 24.91 5.50 14.91
C GLY A 62 24.35 4.16 14.43
N PHE A 63 25.19 3.15 14.25
CA PHE A 63 24.70 1.80 13.90
C PHE A 63 23.91 1.13 15.02
N ASP A 64 24.26 1.38 16.28
CA ASP A 64 23.49 0.85 17.41
C ASP A 64 22.13 1.54 17.51
N LEU A 65 22.09 2.86 17.31
CA LEU A 65 20.83 3.60 17.24
C LEU A 65 19.96 3.12 16.06
N LEU A 66 20.54 2.93 14.87
CA LEU A 66 19.84 2.39 13.69
C LEU A 66 19.20 1.03 14.01
N LYS A 67 19.94 0.11 14.65
CA LYS A 67 19.41 -1.19 15.07
C LYS A 67 18.27 -1.05 16.08
N ILE A 68 18.38 -0.13 17.03
CA ILE A 68 17.32 0.12 18.02
C ILE A 68 16.06 0.61 17.32
N LEU A 69 16.19 1.61 16.43
CA LEU A 69 15.07 2.14 15.67
C LEU A 69 14.42 1.06 14.80
N ARG A 70 15.20 0.21 14.12
CA ARG A 70 14.69 -0.86 13.24
C ARG A 70 14.10 -2.07 13.95
N LYS A 71 14.25 -2.21 15.27
CA LYS A 71 13.62 -3.28 16.05
C LYS A 71 12.12 -3.07 16.26
N GLU A 72 11.64 -1.84 16.18
CA GLU A 72 10.22 -1.51 16.36
C GLU A 72 9.50 -1.60 15.01
N GLU A 73 8.43 -2.40 14.92
CA GLU A 73 7.68 -2.61 13.66
C GLU A 73 7.14 -1.31 13.05
N GLU A 74 6.75 -0.36 13.92
CA GLU A 74 6.26 0.98 13.54
C GLU A 74 7.32 1.79 12.76
N ASN A 75 8.61 1.43 12.91
CA ASN A 75 9.74 2.17 12.34
C ASN A 75 10.28 1.54 11.06
N LEU A 76 9.67 0.45 10.56
CA LEU A 76 10.06 -0.19 9.30
C LEU A 76 9.95 0.78 8.10
N MET A 77 9.07 1.77 8.22
CA MET A 77 8.81 2.77 7.18
C MET A 77 9.46 4.14 7.44
N LEU A 78 10.15 4.31 8.57
CA LEU A 78 10.86 5.56 8.89
C LEU A 78 12.11 5.68 8.00
N PRO A 79 12.25 6.72 7.17
CA PRO A 79 13.45 6.89 6.36
C PRO A 79 14.63 7.25 7.24
N ILE A 80 15.72 6.50 7.11
CA ILE A 80 16.98 6.76 7.80
C ILE A 80 18.10 6.92 6.75
N LEU A 81 18.65 8.14 6.67
CA LEU A 81 19.78 8.50 5.82
C LEU A 81 21.06 8.52 6.67
N VAL A 82 22.01 7.62 6.39
CA VAL A 82 23.26 7.53 7.16
C VAL A 82 24.34 8.46 6.58
N LEU A 83 25.01 9.22 7.44
CA LEU A 83 26.17 10.02 7.08
C LEU A 83 27.46 9.22 7.33
N THR A 84 28.27 9.03 6.28
CA THR A 84 29.52 8.25 6.36
C THR A 84 30.75 9.08 6.00
N ALA A 85 31.93 8.63 6.43
CA ALA A 85 33.19 9.24 6.04
C ALA A 85 33.56 8.92 4.58
N LYS A 86 34.37 9.78 3.95
CA LYS A 86 34.83 9.59 2.58
C LYS A 86 35.75 8.38 2.48
N GLY A 87 35.38 7.43 1.60
CA GLY A 87 36.19 6.25 1.28
C GLY A 87 35.82 4.99 2.07
N ASP A 88 34.85 5.06 2.98
CA ASP A 88 34.45 3.91 3.77
C ASP A 88 33.33 3.11 3.07
N PHE A 89 33.75 2.15 2.24
CA PHE A 89 32.82 1.23 1.57
C PHE A 89 32.21 0.22 2.54
N GLU A 90 32.93 -0.13 3.62
CA GLU A 90 32.47 -1.09 4.62
C GLU A 90 31.35 -0.51 5.48
N GLU A 91 31.47 0.76 5.90
CA GLU A 91 30.39 1.47 6.60
C GLU A 91 29.11 1.55 5.78
N LYS A 92 29.22 1.75 4.45
CA LYS A 92 28.07 1.79 3.56
C LYS A 92 27.35 0.44 3.48
N ILE A 93 28.10 -0.63 3.26
CA ILE A 93 27.53 -1.99 3.23
C ILE A 93 26.85 -2.29 4.56
N LYS A 94 27.58 -2.07 5.66
CA LYS A 94 27.08 -2.33 7.01
C LYS A 94 25.82 -1.52 7.33
N GLY A 95 25.75 -0.26 6.92
CA GLY A 95 24.56 0.57 7.10
C GLY A 95 23.33 0.01 6.38
N LEU A 96 23.50 -0.40 5.13
CA LEU A 96 22.41 -1.00 4.33
C LEU A 96 21.95 -2.34 4.92
N GLU A 97 22.88 -3.20 5.34
CA GLU A 97 22.55 -4.48 6.00
C GLU A 97 21.80 -4.30 7.31
N LEU A 98 22.05 -3.19 8.02
CA LEU A 98 21.36 -2.83 9.25
C LEU A 98 20.03 -2.08 9.03
N GLY A 99 19.64 -1.86 7.77
CA GLY A 99 18.35 -1.29 7.41
C GLY A 99 18.34 0.23 7.20
N ALA A 100 19.50 0.86 6.93
CA ALA A 100 19.51 2.22 6.40
C ALA A 100 18.91 2.26 4.99
N ASP A 101 18.18 3.32 4.66
CA ASP A 101 17.52 3.44 3.35
C ASP A 101 18.45 4.01 2.27
N ASP A 102 19.41 4.83 2.68
CA ASP A 102 20.46 5.37 1.84
C ASP A 102 21.61 5.91 2.72
N TYR A 103 22.70 6.33 2.08
CA TYR A 103 23.82 6.98 2.72
C TYR A 103 24.23 8.27 1.99
N LEU A 104 24.96 9.14 2.69
CA LEU A 104 25.54 10.36 2.17
C LEU A 104 26.96 10.54 2.74
N VAL A 105 27.91 10.88 1.87
CA VAL A 105 29.33 10.98 2.23
C VAL A 105 29.66 12.40 2.70
N LYS A 106 30.41 12.53 3.81
CA LYS A 106 30.97 13.81 4.28
C LYS A 106 32.24 14.19 3.50
N PRO A 107 32.49 15.47 3.17
CA PRO A 107 31.65 16.64 3.45
C PRO A 107 30.39 16.65 2.56
N VAL A 108 29.26 17.03 3.15
CA VAL A 108 27.96 16.94 2.51
C VAL A 108 27.82 17.96 1.38
N ASN A 109 27.43 17.49 0.20
CA ASN A 109 27.02 18.34 -0.90
C ASN A 109 25.54 18.74 -0.77
N GLU A 110 25.23 20.03 -0.82
CA GLU A 110 23.86 20.58 -0.69
C GLU A 110 22.89 19.93 -1.68
N LYS A 111 23.25 19.84 -2.98
CA LYS A 111 22.36 19.28 -4.00
C LYS A 111 22.12 17.79 -3.78
N GLU A 112 23.17 17.05 -3.42
CA GLU A 112 23.05 15.62 -3.16
C GLU A 112 22.17 15.34 -1.94
N LEU A 113 22.33 16.09 -0.86
CA LEU A 113 21.50 16.00 0.35
C LEU A 113 20.02 16.19 -0.01
N VAL A 114 19.70 17.30 -0.69
CA VAL A 114 18.31 17.64 -1.05
C VAL A 114 17.70 16.57 -1.94
N ILE A 115 18.44 16.07 -2.94
CA ILE A 115 17.95 15.00 -3.82
C ILE A 115 17.68 13.71 -3.03
N LYS A 116 18.60 13.29 -2.16
CA LYS A 116 18.43 12.06 -1.37
C LYS A 116 17.26 12.15 -0.41
N VAL A 117 17.15 13.26 0.33
CA VAL A 117 16.02 13.51 1.25
C VAL A 117 14.69 13.50 0.48
N ASN A 118 14.62 14.19 -0.66
CA ASN A 118 13.41 14.22 -1.47
C ASN A 118 13.05 12.82 -2.01
N ASN A 119 14.02 12.06 -2.50
CA ASN A 119 13.81 10.71 -3.02
C ASN A 119 13.33 9.74 -1.93
N LEU A 120 13.91 9.80 -0.73
CA LEU A 120 13.50 8.98 0.40
C LEU A 120 12.06 9.28 0.81
N PHE A 121 11.71 10.56 0.92
CA PHE A 121 10.33 10.95 1.18
C PHE A 121 9.37 10.52 0.07
N GLN A 122 9.76 10.65 -1.20
CA GLN A 122 8.94 10.16 -2.30
C GLN A 122 8.73 8.65 -2.25
N ARG A 123 9.77 7.86 -1.95
CA ARG A 123 9.65 6.39 -1.82
C ARG A 123 8.67 6.00 -0.73
N ILE A 124 8.71 6.69 0.41
CA ILE A 124 7.77 6.40 1.50
C ILE A 124 6.36 6.83 1.17
N GLU A 125 6.17 7.95 0.49
CA GLU A 125 4.84 8.33 0.03
C GLU A 125 4.30 7.31 -0.98
N HIS A 126 5.12 6.81 -1.92
CA HIS A 126 4.72 5.73 -2.83
C HIS A 126 4.43 4.42 -2.09
N ASN A 127 5.21 4.06 -1.07
CA ASN A 127 4.95 2.87 -0.26
C ASN A 127 3.71 3.03 0.64
N ARG A 128 3.43 4.24 1.14
CA ARG A 128 2.19 4.59 1.84
C ARG A 128 0.97 4.63 0.91
N MET A 129 1.20 4.79 -0.39
CA MET A 129 0.18 4.65 -1.43
C MET A 129 -0.10 3.19 -1.76
N ALA A 130 0.72 2.22 -1.32
CA ALA A 130 0.39 0.80 -1.39
C ALA A 130 -0.40 0.36 -0.15
N ASN A 131 -1.37 -0.54 -0.34
CA ASN A 131 -2.13 -1.09 0.77
C ASN A 131 -1.20 -1.99 1.63
N PRO A 132 -1.07 -1.74 2.95
CA PRO A 132 -0.07 -2.38 3.79
C PRO A 132 -0.22 -3.90 3.91
N LEU A 133 -1.43 -4.42 3.69
CA LEU A 133 -1.71 -5.85 3.77
C LEU A 133 -1.38 -6.60 2.48
N THR A 134 -1.46 -5.93 1.32
CA THR A 134 -1.38 -6.59 0.00
C THR A 134 -0.23 -6.10 -0.87
N GLY A 135 0.37 -4.96 -0.54
CA GLY A 135 1.37 -4.28 -1.37
C GLY A 135 0.84 -3.67 -2.67
N LEU A 136 -0.48 -3.74 -2.92
CA LEU A 136 -1.11 -3.23 -4.13
C LEU A 136 -1.29 -1.71 -4.10
N ARG A 137 -1.28 -1.08 -5.28
CA ARG A 137 -1.46 0.38 -5.46
C ARG A 137 -2.80 0.86 -4.93
N GLY A 138 -2.83 2.01 -4.26
CA GLY A 138 -3.99 2.52 -3.53
C GLY A 138 -4.83 3.55 -4.30
N ASN A 139 -5.73 4.22 -3.57
CA ASN A 139 -6.76 5.10 -4.15
C ASN A 139 -6.24 6.26 -5.01
N ILE A 140 -5.08 6.82 -4.68
CA ILE A 140 -4.52 7.94 -5.46
C ILE A 140 -4.07 7.44 -6.84
N ASP A 141 -3.29 6.36 -6.87
CA ASP A 141 -2.84 5.71 -8.11
C ASP A 141 -4.01 5.26 -9.00
N ILE A 142 -5.05 4.67 -8.39
CA ILE A 142 -6.26 4.25 -9.11
C ILE A 142 -6.89 5.45 -9.83
N LYS A 143 -7.06 6.58 -9.13
CA LYS A 143 -7.66 7.79 -9.70
C LYS A 143 -6.79 8.40 -10.80
N GLU A 144 -5.48 8.42 -10.63
CA GLU A 144 -4.56 8.93 -11.64
C GLU A 144 -4.57 8.08 -12.91
N GLU A 145 -4.60 6.75 -12.77
CA GLU A 145 -4.68 5.85 -13.92
C GLU A 145 -6.01 5.99 -14.68
N ILE A 146 -7.15 6.08 -13.98
CA ILE A 146 -8.45 6.33 -14.61
C ILE A 146 -8.42 7.67 -15.37
N LYS A 147 -7.93 8.74 -14.74
CA LYS A 147 -7.82 10.07 -15.38
C LYS A 147 -6.90 10.05 -16.59
N ARG A 148 -5.79 9.30 -16.53
CA ARG A 148 -4.86 9.11 -17.65
C ARG A 148 -5.59 8.52 -18.86
N ARG A 149 -6.36 7.43 -18.67
CA ARG A 149 -7.09 6.75 -19.76
C ARG A 149 -8.23 7.58 -20.35
N ILE A 150 -8.97 8.30 -19.50
CA ILE A 150 -9.99 9.26 -19.96
C ILE A 150 -9.34 10.32 -20.87
N LYS A 151 -8.22 10.91 -20.42
CA LYS A 151 -7.53 11.96 -21.17
C LYS A 151 -6.92 11.46 -22.49
N SER A 152 -6.36 10.25 -22.50
CA SER A 152 -5.77 9.66 -23.71
C SER A 152 -6.80 9.08 -24.68
N LYS A 153 -8.10 9.05 -24.32
CA LYS A 153 -9.18 8.45 -25.11
C LYS A 153 -8.92 6.98 -25.47
N GLU A 154 -8.17 6.28 -24.62
CA GLU A 154 -7.96 4.83 -24.75
C GLU A 154 -9.26 4.08 -24.43
N LEU A 155 -9.49 2.95 -25.08
CA LEU A 155 -10.53 2.02 -24.63
C LEU A 155 -10.08 1.33 -23.35
N PHE A 156 -10.93 1.34 -22.33
CA PHE A 156 -10.65 0.75 -21.02
C PHE A 156 -11.90 0.17 -20.38
N ALA A 157 -11.67 -0.81 -19.50
CA ALA A 157 -12.65 -1.35 -18.59
C ALA A 157 -12.09 -1.32 -17.16
N VAL A 158 -12.88 -0.78 -16.23
CA VAL A 158 -12.63 -0.78 -14.80
C VAL A 158 -13.46 -1.90 -14.16
N LEU A 159 -12.79 -2.90 -13.62
CA LEU A 159 -13.37 -4.00 -12.86
C LEU A 159 -13.30 -3.61 -11.39
N TYR A 160 -14.43 -3.28 -10.79
CA TYR A 160 -14.53 -3.13 -9.33
C TYR A 160 -14.88 -4.48 -8.72
N ILE A 161 -14.01 -4.99 -7.87
CA ILE A 161 -14.13 -6.29 -7.23
C ILE A 161 -14.45 -6.09 -5.73
N ASP A 162 -15.43 -6.82 -5.23
CA ASP A 162 -15.90 -6.80 -3.83
C ASP A 162 -16.10 -8.23 -3.33
N LEU A 163 -15.91 -8.48 -2.03
CA LEU A 163 -16.10 -9.81 -1.43
C LEU A 163 -17.45 -9.89 -0.69
N ASP A 164 -18.36 -10.70 -1.21
CA ASP A 164 -19.65 -10.93 -0.57
C ASP A 164 -19.49 -11.81 0.69
N ASN A 165 -20.26 -11.49 1.73
CA ASN A 165 -20.24 -12.19 3.03
C ASN A 165 -18.89 -12.14 3.77
N PHE A 166 -17.94 -11.30 3.35
CA PHE A 166 -16.62 -11.18 4.00
C PHE A 166 -16.73 -10.74 5.47
N LYS A 167 -17.62 -9.79 5.77
CA LYS A 167 -17.90 -9.38 7.15
C LYS A 167 -18.33 -10.57 8.02
N SER A 168 -19.23 -11.41 7.52
CA SER A 168 -19.70 -12.59 8.25
C SER A 168 -18.57 -13.60 8.50
N TYR A 169 -17.63 -13.71 7.55
CA TYR A 169 -16.42 -14.52 7.72
C TYR A 169 -15.52 -13.96 8.84
N ASN A 170 -15.28 -12.64 8.86
CA ASN A 170 -14.50 -11.98 9.92
C ASN A 170 -15.17 -12.11 11.29
N ASP A 171 -16.48 -11.94 11.36
CA ASP A 171 -17.23 -12.08 12.60
C ASP A 171 -17.15 -13.53 13.16
N TYR A 172 -16.99 -14.54 12.29
CA TYR A 172 -16.89 -15.95 12.67
C TYR A 172 -15.45 -16.41 13.01
N TYR A 173 -14.47 -16.07 12.16
CA TYR A 173 -13.09 -16.56 12.26
C TYR A 173 -12.09 -15.54 12.83
N GLY A 174 -12.48 -14.27 12.95
CA GLY A 174 -11.61 -13.17 13.37
C GLY A 174 -10.82 -12.53 12.23
N PHE A 175 -10.32 -11.32 12.48
CA PHE A 175 -9.66 -10.48 11.48
C PHE A 175 -8.37 -11.09 10.90
N LEU A 176 -7.56 -11.79 11.70
CA LEU A 176 -6.34 -12.44 11.19
C LEU A 176 -6.63 -13.47 10.09
N ARG A 177 -7.76 -14.17 10.18
CA ARG A 177 -8.22 -15.08 9.12
C ARG A 177 -8.81 -14.31 7.94
N GLY A 178 -9.48 -13.19 8.22
CA GLY A 178 -9.92 -12.24 7.21
C GLY A 178 -8.79 -11.73 6.33
N ASP A 179 -7.68 -11.38 6.94
CA ASP A 179 -6.48 -10.90 6.24
C ASP A 179 -5.95 -11.94 5.24
N GLU A 180 -6.02 -13.23 5.58
CA GLU A 180 -5.64 -14.31 4.65
C GLU A 180 -6.58 -14.40 3.44
N VAL A 181 -7.87 -14.11 3.60
CA VAL A 181 -8.82 -14.00 2.47
C VAL A 181 -8.47 -12.80 1.59
N ILE A 182 -8.13 -11.66 2.18
CA ILE A 182 -7.70 -10.46 1.42
C ILE A 182 -6.41 -10.75 0.65
N LYS A 183 -5.41 -11.39 1.28
CA LYS A 183 -4.16 -11.80 0.63
C LYS A 183 -4.38 -12.79 -0.50
N LEU A 184 -5.23 -13.81 -0.30
CA LEU A 184 -5.62 -14.76 -1.34
C LEU A 184 -6.25 -14.03 -2.53
N THR A 185 -7.17 -13.10 -2.25
CA THR A 185 -7.82 -12.28 -3.27
C THR A 185 -6.79 -11.49 -4.06
N ALA A 186 -5.90 -10.75 -3.38
CA ALA A 186 -4.83 -9.98 -4.02
C ALA A 186 -3.92 -10.85 -4.89
N LYS A 187 -3.59 -12.06 -4.44
CA LYS A 187 -2.79 -13.01 -5.21
C LYS A 187 -3.52 -13.47 -6.48
N ILE A 188 -4.79 -13.84 -6.37
CA ILE A 188 -5.61 -14.26 -7.53
C ILE A 188 -5.76 -13.12 -8.54
N LEU A 189 -6.00 -11.90 -8.07
CA LEU A 189 -6.12 -10.73 -8.93
C LEU A 189 -4.77 -10.41 -9.63
N SER A 190 -3.65 -10.56 -8.93
CA SER A 190 -2.32 -10.41 -9.52
C SER A 190 -2.06 -11.46 -10.61
N ASP A 191 -2.39 -12.72 -10.34
CA ASP A 191 -2.28 -13.80 -11.33
C ASP A 191 -3.19 -13.54 -12.54
N ALA A 192 -4.38 -12.97 -12.34
CA ALA A 192 -5.29 -12.63 -13.44
C ALA A 192 -4.69 -11.57 -14.36
N VAL A 193 -4.06 -10.53 -13.78
CA VAL A 193 -3.36 -9.49 -14.54
C VAL A 193 -2.14 -10.07 -15.28
N GLU A 194 -1.35 -10.93 -14.63
CA GLU A 194 -0.14 -11.50 -15.21
C GLU A 194 -0.43 -12.53 -16.32
N LEU A 195 -1.41 -13.42 -16.11
CA LEU A 195 -1.62 -14.59 -16.98
C LEU A 195 -2.69 -14.37 -18.05
N VAL A 196 -3.69 -13.52 -17.77
CA VAL A 196 -4.83 -13.27 -18.68
C VAL A 196 -4.73 -11.89 -19.31
N GLY A 197 -4.12 -10.96 -18.60
CA GLY A 197 -4.05 -9.55 -18.96
C GLY A 197 -3.09 -9.18 -20.08
N ASN A 198 -2.67 -7.92 -20.05
CA ASN A 198 -1.74 -7.29 -20.98
C ASN A 198 -0.85 -6.26 -20.25
N ASP A 199 0.14 -5.74 -20.97
CA ASP A 199 1.16 -4.81 -20.47
C ASP A 199 0.61 -3.45 -20.01
N LYS A 200 -0.65 -3.13 -20.32
CA LYS A 200 -1.32 -1.89 -19.91
C LYS A 200 -2.20 -2.08 -18.70
N ASP A 201 -2.24 -3.25 -18.09
CA ASP A 201 -3.14 -3.51 -16.98
C ASP A 201 -2.65 -2.89 -15.68
N PHE A 202 -3.60 -2.45 -14.87
CA PHE A 202 -3.35 -1.87 -13.56
C PHE A 202 -4.15 -2.64 -12.52
N LEU A 203 -3.50 -3.00 -11.40
CA LEU A 203 -4.14 -3.58 -10.23
C LEU A 203 -3.98 -2.64 -9.04
N GLY A 204 -5.09 -2.37 -8.35
CA GLY A 204 -5.11 -1.59 -7.13
C GLY A 204 -6.06 -2.13 -6.06
N HIS A 205 -5.88 -1.65 -4.85
CA HIS A 205 -6.63 -2.01 -3.66
C HIS A 205 -7.16 -0.73 -3.00
N ILE A 206 -8.48 -0.55 -3.01
CA ILE A 206 -9.17 0.63 -2.46
C ILE A 206 -9.10 0.60 -0.93
N GLY A 207 -9.41 -0.56 -0.35
CA GLY A 207 -9.34 -0.84 1.09
C GLY A 207 -10.31 -1.95 1.50
N GLY A 208 -10.01 -2.64 2.60
CA GLY A 208 -10.85 -3.75 3.09
C GLY A 208 -10.95 -4.88 2.07
N ASP A 209 -12.16 -5.12 1.60
CA ASP A 209 -12.53 -6.11 0.58
C ASP A 209 -12.71 -5.52 -0.83
N ASP A 210 -12.48 -4.22 -1.04
CA ASP A 210 -12.63 -3.54 -2.32
C ASP A 210 -11.32 -3.47 -3.13
N PHE A 211 -11.32 -4.05 -4.32
CA PHE A 211 -10.20 -4.02 -5.28
C PHE A 211 -10.61 -3.46 -6.64
N VAL A 212 -9.62 -3.05 -7.44
CA VAL A 212 -9.83 -2.54 -8.80
C VAL A 212 -8.79 -3.13 -9.75
N ILE A 213 -9.26 -3.61 -10.90
CA ILE A 213 -8.42 -3.84 -12.09
C ILE A 213 -8.84 -2.86 -13.18
N ILE A 214 -7.88 -2.21 -13.84
CA ILE A 214 -8.12 -1.39 -15.03
C ILE A 214 -7.42 -2.07 -16.20
N THR A 215 -8.21 -2.52 -17.18
CA THR A 215 -7.75 -3.34 -18.31
C THR A 215 -8.40 -2.89 -19.62
N THR A 216 -8.18 -3.61 -20.71
CA THR A 216 -8.84 -3.40 -21.99
C THR A 216 -10.23 -4.09 -22.01
N PRO A 217 -11.23 -3.56 -22.74
CA PRO A 217 -12.57 -4.14 -22.75
C PRO A 217 -12.63 -5.60 -23.22
N GLU A 218 -11.68 -6.00 -24.07
CA GLU A 218 -11.51 -7.35 -24.61
C GLU A 218 -11.09 -8.35 -23.53
N LYS A 219 -10.24 -7.94 -22.57
CA LYS A 219 -9.74 -8.79 -21.49
C LYS A 219 -10.64 -8.86 -20.27
N ALA A 220 -11.52 -7.87 -20.09
CA ALA A 220 -12.34 -7.72 -18.89
C ALA A 220 -13.15 -8.98 -18.51
N GLU A 221 -13.93 -9.55 -19.44
CA GLU A 221 -14.77 -10.72 -19.14
C GLU A 221 -13.95 -12.02 -18.99
N GLU A 222 -12.81 -12.13 -19.69
CA GLU A 222 -11.88 -13.26 -19.57
C GLU A 222 -11.23 -13.27 -18.17
N MET A 223 -10.76 -12.11 -17.70
CA MET A 223 -10.25 -11.95 -16.34
C MET A 223 -11.30 -12.29 -15.29
N CYS A 224 -12.54 -11.81 -15.45
CA CYS A 224 -13.60 -12.11 -14.47
C CYS A 224 -13.84 -13.62 -14.34
N LYS A 225 -13.87 -14.35 -15.46
CA LYS A 225 -14.03 -15.82 -15.45
C LYS A 225 -12.88 -16.51 -14.74
N TYR A 226 -11.64 -16.08 -15.01
CA TYR A 226 -10.45 -16.60 -14.35
C TYR A 226 -10.48 -16.36 -12.83
N ILE A 227 -10.75 -15.12 -12.42
CA ILE A 227 -10.82 -14.70 -11.01
C ILE A 227 -11.87 -15.53 -10.27
N ILE A 228 -13.10 -15.59 -10.80
CA ILE A 228 -14.21 -16.34 -10.19
C ILE A 228 -13.84 -17.82 -10.05
N SER A 229 -13.33 -18.45 -11.11
CA SER A 229 -13.00 -19.88 -11.09
C SER A 229 -11.90 -20.19 -10.07
N ARG A 230 -10.83 -19.39 -10.02
CA ARG A 230 -9.73 -19.59 -9.05
C ARG A 230 -10.23 -19.33 -7.64
N PHE A 231 -10.90 -18.20 -7.41
CA PHE A 231 -11.42 -17.81 -6.10
C PHE A 231 -12.34 -18.87 -5.51
N ASP A 232 -13.36 -19.33 -6.25
CA ASP A 232 -14.30 -20.34 -5.77
C ASP A 232 -13.65 -21.70 -5.45
N SER A 233 -12.53 -22.01 -6.12
CA SER A 233 -11.79 -23.24 -5.85
C SER A 233 -10.89 -23.11 -4.61
N GLU A 234 -10.26 -21.95 -4.41
CA GLU A 234 -9.26 -21.75 -3.37
C GLU A 234 -9.84 -21.28 -2.03
N ILE A 235 -10.89 -20.45 -2.05
CA ILE A 235 -11.47 -19.84 -0.84
C ILE A 235 -11.93 -20.88 0.17
N LYS A 236 -12.35 -22.07 -0.31
CA LYS A 236 -12.77 -23.21 0.53
C LYS A 236 -11.66 -23.63 1.49
N PHE A 237 -10.39 -23.55 1.09
CA PHE A 237 -9.27 -23.98 1.93
C PHE A 237 -9.05 -23.08 3.15
N LEU A 238 -9.58 -21.86 3.13
CA LEU A 238 -9.55 -20.94 4.27
C LEU A 238 -10.67 -21.19 5.30
N TYR A 239 -11.56 -22.16 5.05
CA TYR A 239 -12.55 -22.62 6.03
C TYR A 239 -12.08 -23.85 6.79
N ASP A 240 -12.50 -23.97 8.04
CA ASP A 240 -12.29 -25.19 8.83
C ASP A 240 -13.01 -26.38 8.19
N LYS A 241 -12.47 -27.58 8.42
CA LYS A 241 -13.00 -28.83 7.85
C LYS A 241 -14.52 -29.00 8.08
N LYS A 242 -14.98 -28.74 9.30
CA LYS A 242 -16.41 -28.81 9.69
C LYS A 242 -17.30 -27.86 8.86
N ASP A 243 -16.80 -26.66 8.56
CA ASP A 243 -17.55 -25.62 7.87
C ASP A 243 -17.54 -25.87 6.36
N ARG A 244 -16.42 -26.40 5.85
CA ARG A 244 -16.30 -26.93 4.49
C ARG A 244 -17.31 -28.05 4.20
N GLU A 245 -17.39 -29.04 5.07
CA GLU A 245 -18.27 -30.21 4.91
C GLU A 245 -19.76 -29.82 4.92
N ARG A 246 -20.14 -28.82 5.72
CA ARG A 246 -21.53 -28.34 5.78
C ARG A 246 -21.87 -27.30 4.70
N GLY A 247 -20.89 -26.62 4.12
CA GLY A 247 -21.09 -25.65 3.03
C GLY A 247 -21.50 -24.23 3.46
N TYR A 248 -21.43 -23.88 4.74
CA TYR A 248 -21.80 -22.54 5.25
C TYR A 248 -21.08 -22.19 6.55
N ILE A 249 -21.11 -20.92 6.96
CA ILE A 249 -20.81 -20.47 8.32
C ILE A 249 -22.08 -20.10 9.09
N GLU A 250 -22.12 -20.35 10.40
CA GLU A 250 -23.25 -20.02 11.27
C GLU A 250 -22.79 -18.98 12.29
N THR A 251 -23.35 -17.78 12.22
CA THR A 251 -23.08 -16.68 13.15
C THR A 251 -24.32 -16.40 13.99
N THR A 252 -24.14 -15.76 15.14
CA THR A 252 -25.25 -15.38 16.03
C THR A 252 -25.44 -13.87 15.95
N SER A 253 -26.66 -13.43 15.62
CA SER A 253 -27.00 -12.00 15.62
C SER A 253 -27.01 -11.43 17.04
N ARG A 254 -27.03 -10.09 17.17
CA ARG A 254 -27.18 -9.41 18.47
C ARG A 254 -28.49 -9.77 19.20
N ARG A 255 -29.46 -10.37 18.51
CA ARG A 255 -30.75 -10.82 19.07
C ARG A 255 -30.77 -12.31 19.40
N GLY A 256 -29.64 -13.02 19.27
CA GLY A 256 -29.52 -14.45 19.54
C GLY A 256 -29.96 -15.36 18.37
N GLU A 257 -30.35 -14.80 17.23
CA GLU A 257 -30.77 -15.58 16.05
C GLU A 257 -29.55 -16.15 15.32
N LYS A 258 -29.61 -17.44 14.99
CA LYS A 258 -28.58 -18.12 14.19
C LYS A 258 -28.77 -17.81 12.71
N LEU A 259 -27.79 -17.16 12.11
CA LEU A 259 -27.76 -16.81 10.69
C LEU A 259 -26.76 -17.71 9.95
N LYS A 260 -27.21 -18.29 8.84
CA LYS A 260 -26.36 -19.11 7.97
C LYS A 260 -25.91 -18.30 6.77
N PHE A 261 -24.60 -18.22 6.57
CA PHE A 261 -23.98 -17.55 5.43
C PHE A 261 -23.24 -18.57 4.57
N PRO A 262 -23.38 -18.51 3.23
CA PRO A 262 -22.56 -19.32 2.34
C PRO A 262 -21.08 -18.91 2.45
N PHE A 263 -20.21 -19.58 1.70
CA PHE A 263 -18.82 -19.14 1.59
C PHE A 263 -18.73 -17.73 0.99
N VAL A 264 -17.63 -17.05 1.30
CA VAL A 264 -17.27 -15.78 0.67
C VAL A 264 -17.24 -16.00 -0.83
N SER A 265 -17.86 -15.08 -1.57
CA SER A 265 -17.86 -15.06 -3.02
C SER A 265 -17.34 -13.72 -3.53
N VAL A 266 -16.99 -13.66 -4.80
CA VAL A 266 -16.47 -12.44 -5.42
C VAL A 266 -17.48 -11.84 -6.41
N SER A 267 -17.77 -10.55 -6.23
CA SER A 267 -18.65 -9.78 -7.10
C SER A 267 -17.83 -8.77 -7.91
N ILE A 268 -17.97 -8.79 -9.25
CA ILE A 268 -17.16 -7.95 -10.15
C ILE A 268 -18.04 -7.05 -11.04
N ALA A 269 -18.00 -5.74 -10.83
CA ALA A 269 -18.68 -4.76 -11.67
C ALA A 269 -17.73 -4.24 -12.76
N ILE A 270 -18.07 -4.46 -14.03
CA ILE A 270 -17.27 -4.00 -15.18
C ILE A 270 -17.89 -2.72 -15.74
N VAL A 271 -17.19 -1.60 -15.57
CA VAL A 271 -17.54 -0.31 -16.18
C VAL A 271 -16.60 -0.06 -17.34
N THR A 272 -17.13 0.14 -18.55
CA THR A 272 -16.31 0.28 -19.78
C THR A 272 -16.73 1.50 -20.58
N ASN A 273 -15.77 2.13 -21.26
CA ASN A 273 -16.03 3.22 -22.22
C ASN A 273 -16.27 2.71 -23.65
N GLU A 274 -16.41 1.39 -23.85
CA GLU A 274 -16.71 0.77 -25.15
C GLU A 274 -18.02 1.26 -25.77
N PHE A 275 -18.97 1.72 -24.95
CA PHE A 275 -20.31 2.13 -25.38
C PHE A 275 -20.67 3.58 -25.02
N ARG A 276 -19.78 4.32 -24.36
CA ARG A 276 -19.97 5.72 -23.96
C ARG A 276 -18.66 6.36 -23.51
N ASP A 277 -18.60 7.68 -23.58
CA ASP A 277 -17.48 8.43 -23.01
C ASP A 277 -17.71 8.75 -21.52
N PHE A 278 -16.62 8.86 -20.76
CA PHE A 278 -16.61 9.36 -19.39
C PHE A 278 -15.83 10.66 -19.31
N ARG A 279 -16.33 11.62 -18.52
CA ARG A 279 -15.69 12.93 -18.30
C ARG A 279 -14.89 12.98 -17.01
N SER A 280 -15.19 12.09 -16.06
CA SER A 280 -14.56 12.07 -14.74
C SER A 280 -14.56 10.66 -14.13
N ASP A 281 -13.70 10.47 -13.12
CA ASP A 281 -13.69 9.27 -12.27
C ASP A 281 -14.98 9.11 -11.44
N LEU A 282 -15.70 10.21 -11.19
CA LEU A 282 -16.98 10.20 -10.47
C LEU A 282 -18.07 9.46 -11.28
N GLU A 283 -18.20 9.75 -12.58
CA GLU A 283 -19.19 9.08 -13.45
C GLU A 283 -18.99 7.56 -13.53
N ILE A 284 -17.72 7.12 -13.54
CA ILE A 284 -17.35 5.70 -13.50
C ILE A 284 -17.78 5.08 -12.17
N SER A 285 -17.51 5.77 -11.06
CA SER A 285 -17.84 5.31 -9.71
C SER A 285 -19.35 5.22 -9.48
N GLU A 286 -20.13 6.16 -10.00
CA GLU A 286 -21.60 6.13 -9.94
C GLU A 286 -22.16 4.90 -10.63
N VAL A 287 -21.64 4.58 -11.82
CA VAL A 287 -22.11 3.40 -12.56
C VAL A 287 -21.65 2.11 -11.88
N ALA A 288 -20.43 2.07 -11.36
CA ALA A 288 -19.97 0.95 -10.55
C ALA A 288 -20.90 0.71 -9.36
N ALA A 289 -21.33 1.77 -8.66
CA ALA A 289 -22.27 1.67 -7.54
C ALA A 289 -23.63 1.09 -7.95
N GLU A 290 -24.16 1.47 -9.12
CA GLU A 290 -25.39 0.89 -9.68
C GLU A 290 -25.24 -0.59 -10.02
N LEU A 291 -24.12 -0.99 -10.62
CA LEU A 291 -23.84 -2.39 -10.93
C LEU A 291 -23.66 -3.22 -9.66
N LYS A 292 -22.91 -2.71 -8.67
CA LYS A 292 -22.70 -3.37 -7.37
C LYS A 292 -24.03 -3.65 -6.66
N LYS A 293 -25.00 -2.74 -6.72
CA LYS A 293 -26.35 -2.98 -6.17
C LYS A 293 -27.05 -4.17 -6.79
N LYS A 294 -26.86 -4.41 -8.10
CA LYS A 294 -27.43 -5.57 -8.81
C LYS A 294 -26.67 -6.85 -8.48
N LEU A 295 -25.34 -6.78 -8.43
CA LEU A 295 -24.48 -7.92 -8.08
C LEU A 295 -24.79 -8.47 -6.68
N LYS A 296 -25.06 -7.60 -5.69
CA LYS A 296 -25.44 -8.02 -4.33
C LYS A 296 -26.74 -8.84 -4.22
N GLN A 297 -27.52 -8.90 -5.29
CA GLN A 297 -28.74 -9.72 -5.35
C GLN A 297 -28.48 -11.10 -5.99
N MET A 298 -27.32 -11.28 -6.64
CA MET A 298 -26.92 -12.53 -7.27
C MET A 298 -26.30 -13.46 -6.21
N LYS A 299 -26.46 -14.77 -6.40
CA LYS A 299 -25.90 -15.78 -5.49
C LYS A 299 -24.53 -16.24 -5.99
N GLY A 300 -23.57 -16.27 -5.08
CA GLY A 300 -22.21 -16.75 -5.37
C GLY A 300 -21.42 -15.78 -6.23
N SER A 301 -20.27 -16.22 -6.69
CA SER A 301 -19.33 -15.38 -7.42
C SER A 301 -19.86 -15.03 -8.80
N CYS A 302 -19.86 -13.74 -9.15
CA CYS A 302 -20.48 -13.26 -10.38
C CYS A 302 -19.86 -11.96 -10.89
N TYR A 303 -20.15 -11.62 -12.14
CA TYR A 303 -19.77 -10.34 -12.72
C TYR A 303 -20.90 -9.75 -13.56
N LEU A 304 -20.88 -8.43 -13.72
CA LEU A 304 -21.85 -7.70 -14.54
C LEU A 304 -21.15 -6.58 -15.32
N LYS A 305 -21.32 -6.57 -16.64
CA LYS A 305 -20.77 -5.54 -17.54
C LYS A 305 -21.81 -4.48 -17.89
N ASP A 306 -21.44 -3.21 -17.71
CA ASP A 306 -22.21 -2.09 -18.23
C ASP A 306 -22.19 -2.11 -19.76
N ARG A 307 -23.37 -2.23 -20.37
CA ARG A 307 -23.57 -2.25 -21.84
C ARG A 307 -24.49 -1.13 -22.31
N ARG A 308 -24.78 -0.15 -21.45
CA ARG A 308 -25.64 0.99 -21.76
C ARG A 308 -24.90 1.94 -22.70
N ARG A 309 -25.60 2.41 -23.74
CA ARG A 309 -25.11 3.45 -24.64
C ARG A 309 -25.45 4.81 -24.03
N GLY A 310 -24.46 5.71 -24.04
CA GLY A 310 -24.61 7.11 -23.62
C GLY A 310 -25.37 7.95 -24.64
#